data_AF-A0A5B8YHD7-F1
#
_entry.id   AF-A0A5B8YHD7-F1
#
_cell.length_a   1.000
_cell.length_b   1.000
_cell.length_c   1.000
_cell.angle_alpha   90.00
_cell.angle_beta   90.00
_cell.angle_gamma   90.00
#
_symmetry.space_group_name_H-M   'P 1'
#
loop_
_entity.id
_entity.type
_entity.pdbx_description
1 polymer ?
#
loop_
_entity_poly.entity_id
_entity_poly.type
_entity_poly.pdbx_seq_one_letter_code
_entity_poly.pdbx_strand_id
1 'polypeptide(L)'
;MKQFYILICLLFSTNFFAQDITPEIDTKLQLLDKNYIITDILYDRVFPLANLVEFNQISSDTSHINHFYRAYSEIQTADYTNRWGTLQTFKANAENETSSIPIGIINVDFEYMDEEAISDNLLDIQGQDSLLVDVPNRPRSPYIKTKALVISPLTTDTKSITANFKLDNSFNIQGSNITIQSLQADFGNGQGYQSLSLSGQKSVTFNSTGLHNLKFKVTFSNGSVKYTYAKIRVNSSPSITKISENDTKSRTTTEFCYDDIITASRGFQGYDETIAYKGLGEFTVYKGGSFYDKPIIVLDGFDPFEGTDKGVDATKIYSQFLSFNGGSSNLGSNLRNQGFDIIPLNFINGEQNDGSIIKGGTDYIERNAMVLVELIERINTSSCWSNVQPIKVIGFSMGGLIGRYALRYMEQNNIPHNADLFISIDSPIMAQ
;
A
#
# COMPACT_ATOMS: atom_id res chain seq x y z
N MET A 1 15.91 0.88 18.68
CA MET A 1 14.58 1.51 18.62
C MET A 1 13.49 0.69 19.30
N LYS A 2 13.55 -0.65 19.26
CA LYS A 2 12.50 -1.52 19.82
C LYS A 2 12.19 -1.26 21.30
N GLN A 3 13.16 -0.86 22.12
CA GLN A 3 12.95 -0.66 23.57
C GLN A 3 12.22 0.65 23.90
N PHE A 4 12.54 1.75 23.22
CA PHE A 4 11.81 3.02 23.38
C PHE A 4 10.38 2.92 22.81
N TYR A 5 10.19 2.22 21.69
CA TYR A 5 8.85 1.94 21.16
C TYR A 5 8.04 0.97 22.04
N ILE A 6 8.68 0.03 22.76
CA ILE A 6 8.00 -0.79 23.78
C ILE A 6 7.57 0.08 24.97
N LEU A 7 8.40 1.04 25.41
CA LEU A 7 8.04 1.98 26.48
C LEU A 7 6.90 2.92 26.06
N ILE A 8 6.95 3.45 24.84
CA ILE A 8 5.86 4.18 24.19
C ILE A 8 4.62 3.28 24.17
N CYS A 9 4.64 2.10 23.53
CA CYS A 9 3.49 1.18 23.46
C CYS A 9 2.91 0.79 24.82
N LEU A 10 3.72 0.70 25.89
CA LEU A 10 3.27 0.44 27.26
C LEU A 10 2.55 1.64 27.91
N LEU A 11 2.80 2.87 27.45
CA LEU A 11 2.10 4.09 27.86
C LEU A 11 0.75 4.30 27.14
N PHE A 12 0.48 3.56 26.05
CA PHE A 12 -0.74 3.69 25.22
C PHE A 12 -1.79 2.59 25.46
N SER A 13 -1.86 2.02 26.67
CA SER A 13 -2.85 1.00 26.99
C SER A 13 -4.23 1.59 27.27
N THR A 14 -4.91 2.18 26.27
CA THR A 14 -6.38 2.22 26.14
C THR A 14 -6.83 2.99 24.89
N ASN A 15 -7.65 2.33 24.05
CA ASN A 15 -8.40 2.86 22.89
C ASN A 15 -7.60 3.18 21.63
N PHE A 16 -7.22 2.16 20.85
CA PHE A 16 -6.73 2.36 19.48
C PHE A 16 -7.85 2.10 18.47
N PHE A 17 -8.63 3.13 18.18
CA PHE A 17 -9.25 3.25 16.86
C PHE A 17 -8.19 3.72 15.85
N ALA A 18 -8.46 3.52 14.57
CA ALA A 18 -7.66 3.96 13.42
C ALA A 18 -7.58 5.51 13.28
N GLN A 19 -7.30 6.22 14.37
CA GLN A 19 -7.02 7.65 14.40
C GLN A 19 -5.52 7.90 14.20
N ASP A 20 -5.22 9.06 13.61
CA ASP A 20 -3.87 9.63 13.62
C ASP A 20 -3.35 9.63 15.05
N ILE A 21 -2.26 8.92 15.32
CA ILE A 21 -1.67 8.81 16.67
C ILE A 21 -0.88 10.07 17.06
N THR A 22 -0.58 10.92 16.07
CA THR A 22 0.23 12.13 16.24
C THR A 22 -0.32 13.07 17.31
N PRO A 23 -1.63 13.38 17.40
CA PRO A 23 -2.18 14.24 18.45
C PRO A 23 -1.99 13.69 19.87
N GLU A 24 -2.04 12.35 20.02
CA GLU A 24 -1.79 11.72 21.31
C GLU A 24 -0.32 11.79 21.69
N ILE A 25 0.57 11.51 20.73
CA ILE A 25 2.02 11.70 20.91
C ILE A 25 2.33 13.16 21.24
N ASP A 26 1.77 14.12 20.51
CA ASP A 26 1.94 15.55 20.75
C ASP A 26 1.49 15.95 22.17
N THR A 27 0.46 15.30 22.71
CA THR A 27 0.05 15.48 24.12
C THR A 27 1.14 15.02 25.08
N LYS A 28 1.79 13.89 24.83
CA LYS A 28 2.89 13.37 25.68
C LYS A 28 4.16 14.21 25.56
N LEU A 29 4.39 14.81 24.39
CA LEU A 29 5.56 15.61 24.08
C LEU A 29 5.35 17.12 24.32
N GLN A 30 4.17 17.53 24.80
CA GLN A 30 3.76 18.94 24.87
C GLN A 30 4.67 19.81 25.75
N LEU A 31 5.37 19.21 26.71
CA LEU A 31 6.25 19.91 27.66
C LEU A 31 7.72 19.93 27.21
N LEU A 32 8.05 19.31 26.08
CA LEU A 32 9.40 19.36 25.54
C LEU A 32 9.73 20.78 25.03
N ASP A 33 10.91 21.27 25.38
CA ASP A 33 11.46 22.52 24.87
C ASP A 33 11.96 22.32 23.43
N LYS A 34 11.12 22.74 22.49
CA LYS A 34 11.35 22.62 21.05
C LYS A 34 12.57 23.39 20.56
N ASN A 35 13.13 24.32 21.34
CA ASN A 35 14.36 25.03 20.96
C ASN A 35 15.58 24.09 20.87
N TYR A 36 15.53 22.91 21.48
CA TYR A 36 16.57 21.89 21.37
C TYR A 36 16.42 20.99 20.13
N ILE A 37 15.35 21.14 19.35
CA ILE A 37 15.05 20.40 18.12
C ILE A 37 15.35 21.36 16.94
N ILE A 38 16.62 21.44 16.55
CA ILE A 38 17.12 22.50 15.68
C ILE A 38 16.74 22.33 14.19
N THR A 39 16.18 21.18 13.81
CA THR A 39 15.66 20.93 12.46
C THR A 39 14.20 21.29 12.30
N ASP A 40 13.52 21.59 13.41
CA ASP A 40 12.07 21.70 13.56
C ASP A 40 11.31 20.40 13.24
N ILE A 41 12.00 19.27 13.05
CA ILE A 41 11.40 17.96 12.75
C ILE A 41 11.80 16.98 13.83
N LEU A 42 10.83 16.53 14.63
CA LEU A 42 11.01 15.44 15.57
C LEU A 42 10.29 14.21 15.06
N TYR A 43 11.05 13.24 14.56
CA TYR A 43 10.52 12.06 13.89
C TYR A 43 9.72 11.13 14.83
N ASP A 44 9.99 11.16 16.13
CA ASP A 44 9.21 10.40 17.14
C ASP A 44 7.77 10.90 17.33
N ARG A 45 7.40 12.03 16.70
CA ARG A 45 5.99 12.47 16.64
C ARG A 45 5.12 11.54 15.80
N VAL A 46 5.73 10.73 14.93
CA VAL A 46 5.04 9.81 14.03
C VAL A 46 5.51 8.38 14.26
N PHE A 47 4.69 7.42 13.83
CA PHE A 47 5.13 6.03 13.79
C PHE A 47 6.07 5.82 12.58
N PRO A 48 7.32 5.36 12.78
CA PRO A 48 8.36 5.38 11.75
C PRO A 48 8.27 4.18 10.77
N LEU A 49 7.16 4.04 10.03
CA LEU A 49 6.98 2.93 9.08
C LEU A 49 7.94 3.02 7.88
N ALA A 50 8.37 4.23 7.48
CA ALA A 50 9.43 4.40 6.48
C ALA A 50 10.84 4.18 7.06
N ASN A 51 10.98 4.01 8.38
CA ASN A 51 12.23 3.73 9.08
C ASN A 51 13.38 4.67 8.66
N LEU A 52 13.12 5.98 8.54
CA LEU A 52 14.09 6.93 7.97
C LEU A 52 15.37 7.10 8.79
N VAL A 53 15.33 6.73 10.08
CA VAL A 53 16.50 6.71 10.96
C VAL A 53 17.55 5.70 10.46
N GLU A 54 17.13 4.52 10.00
CA GLU A 54 18.02 3.46 9.54
C GLU A 54 18.11 3.37 8.01
N PHE A 55 17.11 3.88 7.29
CA PHE A 55 16.99 3.76 5.84
C PHE A 55 18.28 4.18 5.15
N ASN A 56 18.96 3.22 4.54
CA ASN A 56 20.17 3.42 3.76
C ASN A 56 21.34 4.06 4.56
N GLN A 57 21.37 3.87 5.89
CA GLN A 57 22.47 4.32 6.76
C GLN A 57 23.51 3.21 7.01
N ILE A 58 23.04 2.00 7.36
CA ILE A 58 23.91 0.84 7.70
C ILE A 58 24.11 -0.07 6.50
N SER A 59 23.03 -0.36 5.78
CA SER A 59 23.01 -1.18 4.57
C SER A 59 22.20 -0.51 3.48
N SER A 60 22.50 -0.83 2.22
CA SER A 60 21.71 -0.38 1.08
C SER A 60 20.24 -0.81 1.24
N ASP A 61 19.33 0.16 1.14
CA ASP A 61 17.89 -0.06 1.19
C ASP A 61 17.21 0.52 -0.07
N THR A 62 16.06 -0.02 -0.46
CA THR A 62 15.40 0.24 -1.74
C THR A 62 14.01 0.84 -1.57
N SER A 63 13.87 2.09 -1.97
CA SER A 63 12.59 2.79 -1.99
C SER A 63 11.68 2.34 -3.15
N HIS A 64 10.42 2.70 -3.05
CA HIS A 64 9.39 2.58 -4.09
C HIS A 64 8.29 3.60 -3.76
N ILE A 65 7.31 3.78 -4.65
CA ILE A 65 6.26 4.79 -4.49
C ILE A 65 5.59 4.78 -3.10
N ASN A 66 5.20 3.62 -2.56
CA ASN A 66 4.53 3.55 -1.26
C ASN A 66 5.47 3.92 -0.11
N HIS A 67 6.71 3.42 -0.14
CA HIS A 67 7.73 3.84 0.82
C HIS A 67 8.02 5.35 0.74
N PHE A 68 8.12 5.91 -0.46
CA PHE A 68 8.34 7.34 -0.67
C PHE A 68 7.19 8.18 -0.09
N TYR A 69 5.93 7.81 -0.39
CA TYR A 69 4.78 8.51 0.15
C TYR A 69 4.65 8.35 1.67
N ARG A 70 5.03 7.20 2.22
CA ARG A 70 5.12 7.01 3.67
C ARG A 70 6.16 7.95 4.27
N ALA A 71 7.37 7.97 3.71
CA ALA A 71 8.45 8.85 4.13
C ALA A 71 8.06 10.34 4.05
N TYR A 72 7.39 10.75 2.97
CA TYR A 72 6.87 12.11 2.80
C TYR A 72 5.88 12.45 3.91
N SER A 73 4.88 11.58 4.14
CA SER A 73 3.85 11.81 5.16
C SER A 73 4.46 11.92 6.55
N GLU A 74 5.37 11.02 6.89
CA GLU A 74 5.99 11.00 8.20
C GLU A 74 6.83 12.26 8.45
N ILE A 75 7.63 12.69 7.48
CA ILE A 75 8.40 13.93 7.57
C ILE A 75 7.47 15.16 7.64
N GLN A 76 6.43 15.19 6.81
CA GLN A 76 5.48 16.30 6.76
C GLN A 76 4.69 16.44 8.07
N THR A 77 4.30 15.33 8.69
CA THR A 77 3.59 15.32 9.98
C THR A 77 4.53 15.60 11.15
N ALA A 78 5.77 15.11 11.11
CA ALA A 78 6.78 15.34 12.15
C ALA A 78 7.29 16.78 12.21
N ASP A 79 7.16 17.55 11.12
CA ASP A 79 7.59 18.95 11.02
C ASP A 79 6.70 19.90 11.82
N TYR A 80 7.27 20.57 12.83
CA TYR A 80 6.55 21.57 13.63
C TYR A 80 6.19 22.83 12.84
N THR A 81 6.87 23.08 11.71
CA THR A 81 6.71 24.31 10.92
C THR A 81 5.78 24.14 9.71
N ASN A 82 5.34 22.91 9.42
CA ASN A 82 4.47 22.59 8.29
C ASN A 82 5.00 23.12 6.94
N ARG A 83 6.29 22.91 6.64
CA ARG A 83 6.94 23.42 5.41
C ARG A 83 6.37 22.87 4.11
N TRP A 84 5.74 21.70 4.15
CA TRP A 84 5.28 20.98 2.97
C TRP A 84 3.77 20.75 2.99
N GLY A 85 3.17 20.73 1.79
CA GLY A 85 1.74 20.46 1.61
C GLY A 85 1.34 19.06 2.07
N THR A 86 0.03 18.79 2.09
CA THR A 86 -0.47 17.47 2.50
C THR A 86 -0.02 16.37 1.54
N LEU A 87 0.09 15.14 2.04
CA LEU A 87 0.35 13.97 1.20
C LEU A 87 -0.67 13.85 0.06
N GLN A 88 -1.95 14.16 0.32
CA GLN A 88 -3.01 14.10 -0.69
C GLN A 88 -2.73 15.06 -1.85
N THR A 89 -2.38 16.31 -1.57
CA THR A 89 -2.03 17.28 -2.62
C THR A 89 -0.77 16.87 -3.36
N PHE A 90 0.24 16.36 -2.66
CA PHE A 90 1.47 15.88 -3.28
C PHE A 90 1.22 14.69 -4.23
N LYS A 91 0.42 13.71 -3.80
CA LYS A 91 0.00 12.57 -4.62
C LYS A 91 -0.77 13.02 -5.87
N ALA A 92 -1.78 13.89 -5.69
CA ALA A 92 -2.57 14.40 -6.81
C ALA A 92 -1.69 15.11 -7.85
N ASN A 93 -0.70 15.90 -7.41
CA ASN A 93 0.24 16.54 -8.33
C ASN A 93 1.09 15.53 -9.12
N ALA A 94 1.51 14.43 -8.50
CA ALA A 94 2.26 13.37 -9.17
C ALA A 94 1.39 12.57 -10.14
N GLU A 95 0.13 12.29 -9.78
CA GLU A 95 -0.84 11.56 -10.60
C GLU A 95 -1.31 12.38 -11.82
N ASN A 96 -1.42 13.71 -11.68
CA ASN A 96 -1.75 14.61 -12.77
C ASN A 96 -0.65 14.71 -13.85
N GLU A 97 0.59 14.30 -13.54
CA GLU A 97 1.67 14.21 -14.52
C GLU A 97 1.52 12.93 -15.36
N THR A 98 0.81 13.03 -16.47
CA THR A 98 0.48 11.88 -17.33
C THR A 98 1.48 11.65 -18.47
N SER A 99 2.30 12.66 -18.78
CA SER A 99 3.22 12.69 -19.94
C SER A 99 4.60 12.09 -19.63
N SER A 100 4.94 12.02 -18.35
CA SER A 100 6.22 11.54 -17.84
C SER A 100 6.04 10.88 -16.48
N ILE A 101 7.07 10.22 -15.98
CA ILE A 101 7.10 9.59 -14.66
C ILE A 101 7.87 10.51 -13.72
N PRO A 102 7.22 11.16 -12.74
CA PRO A 102 7.92 11.93 -11.74
C PRO A 102 8.93 11.08 -10.96
N ILE A 103 10.12 11.63 -10.70
CA ILE A 103 11.05 11.12 -9.69
C ILE A 103 10.96 12.07 -8.50
N GLY A 104 10.48 11.56 -7.38
CA GLY A 104 10.43 12.31 -6.14
C GLY A 104 11.76 12.24 -5.39
N ILE A 105 12.09 13.32 -4.68
CA ILE A 105 13.30 13.42 -3.84
C ILE A 105 12.93 13.94 -2.45
N ILE A 106 13.35 13.23 -1.41
CA ILE A 106 13.35 13.69 -0.02
C ILE A 106 14.81 13.88 0.39
N ASN A 107 15.20 15.12 0.69
CA ASN A 107 16.52 15.47 1.23
C ASN A 107 16.36 16.38 2.46
N VAL A 108 16.18 15.76 3.62
CA VAL A 108 15.73 16.43 4.84
C VAL A 108 16.62 16.03 6.02
N ASP A 109 17.10 17.02 6.77
CA ASP A 109 17.69 16.81 8.08
C ASP A 109 16.54 16.76 9.10
N PHE A 110 16.59 15.82 10.04
CA PHE A 110 15.59 15.69 11.09
C PHE A 110 16.24 15.17 12.38
N GLU A 111 15.53 15.27 13.50
CA GLU A 111 15.97 14.72 14.78
C GLU A 111 15.03 13.62 15.26
N TYR A 112 15.60 12.69 16.02
CA TYR A 112 14.87 11.66 16.76
C TYR A 112 15.41 11.56 18.19
N MET A 113 14.64 11.01 19.11
CA MET A 113 15.03 10.86 20.51
C MET A 113 16.07 9.77 20.67
N ASP A 114 17.06 10.06 21.51
CA ASP A 114 17.98 9.07 22.01
C ASP A 114 17.21 8.03 22.84
N GLU A 115 17.42 6.76 22.52
CA GLU A 115 16.77 5.63 23.20
C GLU A 115 17.16 5.55 24.68
N GLU A 116 18.35 6.05 25.03
CA GLU A 116 18.85 6.12 26.39
C GLU A 116 18.56 7.47 27.06
N ALA A 117 17.73 8.35 26.47
CA ALA A 117 17.50 9.69 27.00
C ALA A 117 16.96 9.70 28.44
N ILE A 118 16.14 8.71 28.81
CA ILE A 118 15.59 8.59 30.17
C ILE A 118 16.63 7.98 31.12
N SER A 119 17.29 6.89 30.73
CA SER A 119 18.32 6.21 31.53
C SER A 119 19.54 7.11 31.79
N ASP A 120 19.91 7.95 30.82
CA ASP A 120 20.98 8.94 30.92
C ASP A 120 20.56 10.27 31.58
N ASN A 121 19.32 10.35 32.11
CA ASN A 121 18.81 11.53 32.80
C ASN A 121 18.84 12.81 31.93
N LEU A 122 18.50 12.68 30.65
CA LEU A 122 18.35 13.78 29.67
C LEU A 122 16.89 14.20 29.51
N LEU A 123 15.98 13.23 29.63
CA LEU A 123 14.53 13.38 29.67
C LEU A 123 13.99 12.68 30.91
N ASP A 124 12.87 13.16 31.43
CA ASP A 124 12.16 12.58 32.56
C ASP A 124 10.67 12.43 32.23
N ILE A 125 9.98 11.57 32.98
CA ILE A 125 8.53 11.33 32.84
C ILE A 125 7.83 11.86 34.08
N GLN A 126 6.92 12.82 33.90
CA GLN A 126 6.25 13.49 35.01
C GLN A 126 4.72 13.49 34.90
N GLY A 127 4.06 13.59 36.05
CA GLY A 127 2.61 13.69 36.18
C GLY A 127 1.87 12.35 36.05
N GLN A 128 0.56 12.37 36.32
CA GLN A 128 -0.29 11.19 36.17
C GLN A 128 -0.42 10.77 34.69
N ASP A 129 -0.29 11.73 33.77
CA ASP A 129 -0.39 11.50 32.33
C ASP A 129 0.92 11.06 31.68
N SER A 130 1.98 10.84 32.45
CA SER A 130 3.30 10.38 31.96
C SER A 130 3.85 11.26 30.82
N LEU A 131 3.90 12.57 31.05
CA LEU A 131 4.40 13.56 30.09
C LEU A 131 5.94 13.54 30.08
N LEU A 132 6.54 13.63 28.89
CA LEU A 132 7.99 13.77 28.76
C LEU A 132 8.40 15.23 28.97
N VAL A 133 9.45 15.44 29.76
CA VAL A 133 10.03 16.76 30.05
C VAL A 133 11.55 16.74 29.89
N ASP A 134 12.13 17.87 29.47
CA ASP A 134 13.57 18.04 29.44
C ASP A 134 14.16 18.19 30.85
N VAL A 135 15.19 17.42 31.17
CA VAL A 135 15.92 17.56 32.45
C VAL A 135 16.80 18.82 32.40
N PRO A 136 16.67 19.76 33.35
CA PRO A 136 17.51 20.95 33.40
C PRO A 136 19.00 20.62 33.57
N ASN A 137 19.88 21.42 32.94
CA ASN A 137 21.34 21.27 33.03
C ASN A 137 21.89 19.89 32.63
N ARG A 138 21.18 19.15 31.78
CA ARG A 138 21.63 17.87 31.21
C ARG A 138 22.95 18.02 30.44
N PRO A 139 23.82 16.99 30.42
CA PRO A 139 25.16 17.06 29.84
C PRO A 139 25.19 17.08 28.31
N ARG A 140 24.09 16.68 27.64
CA ARG A 140 23.97 16.61 26.18
C ARG A 140 22.51 16.70 25.74
N SER A 141 22.28 16.95 24.44
CA SER A 141 20.94 16.89 23.85
C SER A 141 20.41 15.45 23.84
N PRO A 142 19.12 15.22 24.13
CA PRO A 142 18.46 13.94 23.90
C PRO A 142 18.00 13.78 22.45
N TYR A 143 18.11 14.83 21.62
CA TYR A 143 17.67 14.79 20.22
C TYR A 143 18.89 14.55 19.33
N ILE A 144 18.89 13.41 18.64
CA ILE A 144 19.95 12.98 17.73
C ILE A 144 19.59 13.45 16.32
N LYS A 145 20.43 14.30 15.75
CA LYS A 145 20.29 14.76 14.37
C LYS A 145 20.73 13.68 13.38
N THR A 146 19.90 13.43 12.37
CA THR A 146 20.20 12.55 11.23
C THR A 146 19.66 13.16 9.92
N LYS A 147 19.78 12.43 8.81
CA LYS A 147 19.40 12.89 7.48
C LYS A 147 18.74 11.79 6.66
N ALA A 148 17.58 12.09 6.07
CA ALA A 148 16.90 11.25 5.09
C ALA A 148 17.33 11.64 3.67
N LEU A 149 17.68 10.63 2.88
CA LEU A 149 17.81 10.71 1.42
C LEU A 149 17.00 9.59 0.76
N VAL A 150 15.80 9.92 0.31
CA VAL A 150 14.90 8.97 -0.39
C VAL A 150 14.65 9.49 -1.80
N ILE A 151 14.97 8.69 -2.81
CA ILE A 151 14.67 9.00 -4.21
C ILE A 151 13.89 7.84 -4.79
N SER A 152 12.75 8.09 -5.42
CA SER A 152 11.94 7.05 -6.06
C SER A 152 11.13 7.62 -7.23
N PRO A 153 10.92 6.84 -8.30
CA PRO A 153 9.81 7.09 -9.20
C PRO A 153 8.49 7.12 -8.42
N LEU A 154 7.61 8.04 -8.75
CA LEU A 154 6.28 8.21 -8.13
C LEU A 154 5.21 7.48 -8.94
N THR A 155 5.56 6.31 -9.46
CA THR A 155 4.65 5.38 -10.10
C THR A 155 5.07 3.96 -9.75
N THR A 156 4.12 3.02 -9.76
CA THR A 156 4.41 1.59 -9.62
C THR A 156 5.07 1.04 -10.87
N ASP A 157 4.61 1.47 -12.06
CA ASP A 157 4.95 0.85 -13.33
C ASP A 157 5.11 1.86 -14.47
N THR A 158 5.95 1.52 -15.45
CA THR A 158 6.00 2.24 -16.72
C THR A 158 4.84 1.83 -17.61
N LYS A 159 4.38 2.74 -18.48
CA LYS A 159 3.38 2.42 -19.53
C LYS A 159 3.98 1.63 -20.69
N SER A 160 5.30 1.69 -20.90
CA SER A 160 6.00 1.00 -21.98
C SER A 160 7.47 0.76 -21.64
N ILE A 161 8.17 0.01 -22.49
CA ILE A 161 9.61 -0.25 -22.34
C ILE A 161 10.47 1.00 -22.52
N THR A 162 9.90 2.07 -23.09
CA THR A 162 10.49 3.41 -23.09
C THR A 162 9.69 4.29 -22.13
N ALA A 163 10.37 4.85 -21.14
CA ALA A 163 9.79 5.73 -20.15
C ALA A 163 10.50 7.09 -20.12
N ASN A 164 9.74 8.16 -20.03
CA ASN A 164 10.27 9.51 -19.83
C ASN A 164 10.18 9.83 -18.34
N PHE A 165 11.31 9.91 -17.65
CA PHE A 165 11.37 10.31 -16.25
C PHE A 165 11.48 11.82 -16.14
N LYS A 166 10.78 12.44 -15.18
CA LYS A 166 10.79 13.89 -14.94
C LYS A 166 11.29 14.20 -13.53
N LEU A 167 12.23 15.12 -13.43
CA LEU A 167 12.57 15.78 -12.18
C LEU A 167 12.06 17.21 -12.22
N ASP A 168 11.36 17.59 -11.16
CA ASP A 168 10.78 18.91 -10.99
C ASP A 168 10.70 19.25 -9.50
N ASN A 169 10.81 20.53 -9.15
CA ASN A 169 10.74 20.97 -7.75
C ASN A 169 9.41 20.62 -7.09
N SER A 170 8.33 20.45 -7.87
CA SER A 170 7.02 20.03 -7.37
C SER A 170 7.02 18.63 -6.74
N PHE A 171 8.04 17.81 -7.01
CA PHE A 171 8.20 16.45 -6.49
C PHE A 171 9.37 16.30 -5.52
N ASN A 172 9.98 17.43 -5.13
CA ASN A 172 11.17 17.45 -4.29
C ASN A 172 10.88 18.17 -2.98
N ILE A 173 11.18 17.53 -1.84
CA ILE A 173 11.23 18.21 -0.55
C ILE A 173 12.68 18.35 -0.08
N GLN A 174 13.06 19.59 0.17
CA GLN A 174 14.39 19.99 0.62
C GLN A 174 14.26 20.64 2.00
N GLY A 175 14.79 19.97 3.02
CA GLY A 175 14.85 20.45 4.41
C GLY A 175 16.27 20.50 4.99
N SER A 176 17.27 20.04 4.23
CA SER A 176 18.68 20.06 4.64
C SER A 176 19.40 21.32 4.14
N ASN A 177 20.37 21.84 4.90
CA ASN A 177 21.28 22.90 4.41
C ASN A 177 22.31 22.37 3.40
N ILE A 178 22.51 21.04 3.36
CA ILE A 178 23.36 20.36 2.39
C ILE A 178 22.49 19.95 1.19
N THR A 179 22.47 20.82 0.18
CA THR A 179 21.65 20.69 -1.03
C THR A 179 22.26 19.74 -2.06
N ILE A 180 21.43 19.22 -2.96
CA ILE A 180 21.88 18.35 -4.05
C ILE A 180 22.53 19.21 -5.14
N GLN A 181 23.81 18.95 -5.43
CA GLN A 181 24.55 19.65 -6.48
C GLN A 181 24.40 18.94 -7.83
N SER A 182 24.45 17.60 -7.85
CA SER A 182 24.21 16.81 -9.06
C SER A 182 23.63 15.44 -8.75
N LEU A 183 22.89 14.90 -9.71
CA LEU A 183 22.25 13.59 -9.64
C LEU A 183 22.58 12.76 -10.87
N GLN A 184 22.95 11.51 -10.66
CA GLN A 184 23.07 10.50 -11.70
C GLN A 184 22.22 9.29 -11.34
N ALA A 185 21.66 8.61 -12.34
CA ALA A 185 20.92 7.37 -12.16
C ALA A 185 21.41 6.27 -13.10
N ASP A 186 21.63 5.09 -12.57
CA ASP A 186 21.68 3.83 -13.32
C ASP A 186 20.28 3.21 -13.28
N PHE A 187 19.63 3.15 -14.43
CA PHE A 187 18.26 2.64 -14.55
C PHE A 187 18.20 1.11 -14.70
N GLY A 188 19.34 0.41 -14.69
CA GLY A 188 19.37 -1.04 -14.93
C GLY A 188 19.05 -1.40 -16.37
N ASN A 189 19.30 -0.49 -17.33
CA ASN A 189 19.12 -0.71 -18.77
C ASN A 189 20.45 -1.01 -19.50
N GLY A 190 21.51 -1.33 -18.76
CA GLY A 190 22.84 -1.62 -19.32
C GLY A 190 23.65 -0.40 -19.76
N GLN A 191 23.17 0.83 -19.55
CA GLN A 191 23.89 2.08 -19.90
C GLN A 191 24.67 2.68 -18.72
N GLY A 192 24.61 2.07 -17.53
CA GLY A 192 25.27 2.57 -16.32
C GLY A 192 24.71 3.91 -15.83
N TYR A 193 25.51 4.64 -15.03
CA TYR A 193 25.11 5.94 -14.48
C TYR A 193 25.01 7.02 -15.55
N GLN A 194 23.81 7.59 -15.68
CA GLN A 194 23.51 8.69 -16.58
C GLN A 194 23.16 9.94 -15.77
N SER A 195 23.64 11.11 -16.20
CA SER A 195 23.30 12.37 -15.53
C SER A 195 21.81 12.70 -15.69
N LEU A 196 21.20 13.16 -14.59
CA LEU A 196 19.83 13.67 -14.53
C LEU A 196 19.86 15.16 -14.22
N SER A 197 19.15 15.96 -15.03
CA SER A 197 18.90 17.36 -14.69
C SER A 197 17.95 17.40 -13.49
N LEU A 198 18.24 18.26 -12.50
CA LEU A 198 17.34 18.49 -11.35
C LEU A 198 16.05 19.23 -11.75
N SER A 199 15.99 19.74 -12.98
CA SER A 199 14.78 20.23 -13.63
C SER A 199 14.81 19.80 -15.10
N GLY A 200 13.96 18.84 -15.47
CA GLY A 200 13.89 18.35 -16.85
C GLY A 200 13.40 16.90 -16.97
N GLN A 201 13.41 16.39 -18.20
CA GLN A 201 13.01 15.03 -18.51
C GLN A 201 14.18 14.21 -19.08
N LYS A 202 14.14 12.90 -18.84
CA LYS A 202 15.10 11.92 -19.37
C LYS A 202 14.34 10.72 -19.93
N SER A 203 14.48 10.49 -21.23
CA SER A 203 13.97 9.26 -21.85
C SER A 203 14.93 8.10 -21.59
N VAL A 204 14.37 6.97 -21.18
CA VAL A 204 15.09 5.73 -20.87
C VAL A 204 14.36 4.58 -21.54
N THR A 205 15.07 3.85 -22.39
CA THR A 205 14.62 2.57 -22.94
C THR A 205 15.25 1.43 -22.15
N PHE A 206 14.42 0.53 -21.65
CA PHE A 206 14.82 -0.68 -20.94
C PHE A 206 15.03 -1.84 -21.91
N ASN A 207 15.85 -2.83 -21.54
CA ASN A 207 16.13 -3.99 -22.39
C ASN A 207 15.21 -5.18 -22.10
N SER A 208 14.39 -5.08 -21.06
CA SER A 208 13.46 -6.11 -20.59
C SER A 208 12.27 -5.47 -19.88
N THR A 209 11.18 -6.23 -19.76
CA THR A 209 10.07 -5.93 -18.84
C THR A 209 10.35 -6.53 -17.46
N GLY A 210 9.49 -6.23 -16.48
CA GLY A 210 9.58 -6.72 -15.12
C GLY A 210 10.22 -5.73 -14.15
N LEU A 211 10.69 -6.21 -13.00
CA LEU A 211 11.22 -5.34 -11.94
C LEU A 211 12.65 -4.90 -12.23
N HIS A 212 12.87 -3.58 -12.27
CA HIS A 212 14.19 -2.96 -12.42
C HIS A 212 14.58 -2.20 -11.14
N ASN A 213 15.81 -2.43 -10.68
CA ASN A 213 16.43 -1.65 -9.62
C ASN A 213 17.11 -0.41 -10.21
N LEU A 214 16.75 0.75 -9.70
CA LEU A 214 17.35 2.03 -10.02
C LEU A 214 18.37 2.38 -8.94
N LYS A 215 19.56 2.83 -9.35
CA LYS A 215 20.60 3.30 -8.43
C LYS A 215 20.83 4.78 -8.66
N PHE A 216 20.70 5.58 -7.62
CA PHE A 216 20.96 7.00 -7.65
C PHE A 216 22.30 7.30 -7.00
N LYS A 217 23.12 8.12 -7.66
CA LYS A 217 24.34 8.70 -7.11
C LYS A 217 24.13 10.20 -6.97
N VAL A 218 24.19 10.68 -5.74
CA VAL A 218 23.91 12.07 -5.37
C VAL A 218 25.22 12.71 -4.91
N THR A 219 25.60 13.80 -5.56
CA THR A 219 26.70 14.65 -5.08
C THR A 219 26.09 15.90 -4.45
N PHE A 220 26.47 16.19 -3.22
CA PHE A 220 25.94 17.32 -2.44
C PHE A 220 26.83 18.56 -2.54
N SER A 221 26.29 19.72 -2.13
CA SER A 221 26.98 21.02 -2.14
C SER A 221 28.27 21.07 -1.31
N ASN A 222 28.41 20.20 -0.31
CA ASN A 222 29.63 20.06 0.48
C ASN A 222 30.65 19.06 -0.12
N GLY A 223 30.41 18.57 -1.34
CA GLY A 223 31.25 17.60 -2.05
C GLY A 223 31.04 16.14 -1.62
N SER A 224 30.23 15.86 -0.60
CA SER A 224 29.94 14.48 -0.20
C SER A 224 29.09 13.76 -1.25
N VAL A 225 29.28 12.44 -1.35
CA VAL A 225 28.55 11.58 -2.28
C VAL A 225 27.77 10.52 -1.48
N LYS A 226 26.49 10.35 -1.81
CA LYS A 226 25.66 9.27 -1.30
C LYS A 226 25.03 8.50 -2.44
N TYR A 227 24.76 7.23 -2.18
CA TYR A 227 23.99 6.36 -3.07
C TYR A 227 22.66 6.04 -2.40
N THR A 228 21.58 5.98 -3.16
CA THR A 228 20.27 5.50 -2.70
C THR A 228 19.62 4.71 -3.83
N TYR A 229 18.63 3.89 -3.52
CA TYR A 229 18.12 2.88 -4.43
C TYR A 229 16.59 2.96 -4.50
N ALA A 230 16.05 2.66 -5.68
CA ALA A 230 14.62 2.49 -5.86
C ALA A 230 14.32 1.30 -6.76
N LYS A 231 13.05 0.93 -6.85
CA LYS A 231 12.58 -0.08 -7.80
C LYS A 231 11.37 0.43 -8.58
N ILE A 232 11.33 0.11 -9.87
CA ILE A 232 10.19 0.35 -10.76
C ILE A 232 9.93 -0.88 -11.59
N ARG A 233 8.67 -1.14 -11.92
CA ARG A 233 8.32 -2.15 -12.89
C ARG A 233 8.24 -1.58 -14.29
N VAL A 234 8.83 -2.28 -15.24
CA VAL A 234 8.78 -1.91 -16.64
C VAL A 234 7.79 -2.81 -17.35
N ASN A 235 6.73 -2.23 -17.91
CA ASN A 235 5.78 -2.99 -18.73
C ASN A 235 6.11 -2.82 -20.21
N SER A 236 5.79 -3.83 -21.02
CA SER A 236 5.62 -3.60 -22.45
C SER A 236 4.38 -2.74 -22.64
N SER A 237 4.36 -1.91 -23.69
CA SER A 237 3.16 -1.12 -24.03
C SER A 237 1.92 -2.01 -23.91
N PRO A 238 0.86 -1.61 -23.20
CA PRO A 238 -0.34 -2.41 -23.15
C PRO A 238 -0.74 -2.66 -24.60
N SER A 239 -0.89 -3.94 -24.97
CA SER A 239 -1.72 -4.27 -26.11
C SER A 239 -3.09 -3.79 -25.70
N ILE A 240 -3.44 -2.56 -26.05
CA ILE A 240 -4.80 -2.07 -25.85
C ILE A 240 -5.63 -2.93 -26.79
N THR A 241 -6.17 -4.03 -26.28
CA THR A 241 -7.40 -4.56 -26.82
C THR A 241 -8.41 -3.47 -26.54
N LYS A 242 -8.55 -2.53 -27.47
CA LYS A 242 -9.70 -1.64 -27.48
C LYS A 242 -10.87 -2.60 -27.58
N ILE A 243 -11.58 -2.83 -26.48
CA ILE A 243 -12.94 -3.34 -26.58
C ILE A 243 -13.66 -2.20 -27.28
N SER A 244 -13.82 -2.31 -28.59
CA SER A 244 -14.71 -1.41 -29.31
C SER A 244 -16.08 -1.58 -28.65
N GLU A 245 -16.77 -0.48 -28.39
CA GLU A 245 -18.20 -0.46 -27.99
C GLU A 245 -19.12 -1.09 -29.06
N ASN A 246 -18.56 -1.76 -30.06
CA ASN A 246 -19.25 -2.52 -31.10
C ASN A 246 -18.99 -4.03 -31.03
N ASP A 247 -18.37 -4.57 -29.96
CA ASP A 247 -18.49 -6.01 -29.68
C ASP A 247 -19.89 -6.30 -29.15
N THR A 248 -20.86 -6.21 -30.06
CA THR A 248 -22.19 -6.82 -29.97
C THR A 248 -22.07 -8.33 -30.14
N LYS A 249 -21.07 -8.97 -29.52
CA LYS A 249 -21.34 -10.25 -28.90
C LYS A 249 -22.32 -9.98 -27.79
N SER A 250 -23.59 -10.16 -28.15
CA SER A 250 -24.62 -10.59 -27.21
C SER A 250 -23.99 -11.63 -26.28
N ARG A 251 -23.49 -11.20 -25.11
CA ARG A 251 -23.23 -12.08 -23.96
C ARG A 251 -24.62 -12.50 -23.54
N THR A 252 -25.14 -13.50 -24.24
CA THR A 252 -26.25 -14.31 -23.78
C THR A 252 -25.92 -14.72 -22.35
N THR A 253 -26.82 -14.38 -21.44
CA THR A 253 -26.76 -14.56 -19.99
C THR A 253 -26.75 -16.03 -19.56
N THR A 254 -25.91 -16.89 -20.16
CA THR A 254 -26.10 -18.35 -20.04
C THR A 254 -24.88 -19.21 -19.71
N GLU A 255 -23.65 -18.71 -19.56
CA GLU A 255 -22.55 -19.54 -19.05
C GLU A 255 -21.58 -18.79 -18.13
N PHE A 256 -22.00 -18.56 -16.87
CA PHE A 256 -21.11 -18.16 -15.77
C PHE A 256 -20.42 -19.41 -15.21
N CYS A 257 -19.38 -19.95 -15.87
CA CYS A 257 -18.79 -21.26 -15.47
C CYS A 257 -17.29 -21.21 -15.13
N TYR A 258 -16.59 -20.19 -15.60
CA TYR A 258 -15.14 -20.06 -15.52
C TYR A 258 -14.76 -18.59 -15.44
N ASP A 259 -13.47 -18.34 -15.23
CA ASP A 259 -12.81 -17.06 -15.00
C ASP A 259 -13.50 -15.86 -15.67
N ASP A 260 -13.84 -14.85 -14.89
CA ASP A 260 -14.52 -13.66 -15.40
C ASP A 260 -14.21 -12.43 -14.54
N ILE A 261 -14.44 -11.27 -15.15
CA ILE A 261 -14.57 -10.03 -14.41
C ILE A 261 -16.00 -9.97 -13.88
N ILE A 262 -16.11 -9.65 -12.60
CA ILE A 262 -17.37 -9.52 -11.91
C ILE A 262 -17.57 -8.09 -11.46
N THR A 263 -18.67 -7.50 -11.89
CA THR A 263 -19.13 -6.19 -11.41
C THR A 263 -20.30 -6.42 -10.49
N ALA A 264 -20.26 -5.84 -9.29
CA ALA A 264 -21.36 -5.93 -8.35
C ALA A 264 -22.66 -5.38 -8.96
N SER A 265 -23.78 -6.08 -8.80
CA SER A 265 -25.10 -5.53 -9.17
C SER A 265 -25.50 -4.34 -8.28
N ARG A 266 -24.98 -4.31 -7.04
CA ARG A 266 -25.27 -3.31 -6.01
C ARG A 266 -24.06 -2.40 -5.79
N GLY A 267 -24.32 -1.10 -5.65
CA GLY A 267 -23.30 -0.11 -5.33
C GLY A 267 -23.22 0.16 -3.83
N PHE A 268 -22.07 0.69 -3.39
CA PHE A 268 -21.86 1.24 -2.06
C PHE A 268 -21.42 2.70 -2.20
N GLN A 269 -22.07 3.59 -1.44
CA GLN A 269 -21.69 4.99 -1.34
C GLN A 269 -20.66 5.12 -0.22
N GLY A 270 -19.43 5.46 -0.60
CA GLY A 270 -18.36 5.76 0.34
C GLY A 270 -18.69 6.94 1.24
N TYR A 271 -18.03 7.00 2.40
CA TYR A 271 -18.26 8.04 3.40
C TYR A 271 -17.88 9.44 2.91
N ASP A 272 -17.01 9.53 1.91
CA ASP A 272 -16.56 10.74 1.22
C ASP A 272 -17.17 10.92 -0.18
N GLU A 273 -18.15 10.10 -0.56
CA GLU A 273 -18.78 10.09 -1.88
C GLU A 273 -20.22 10.57 -1.85
N THR A 274 -20.67 11.17 -2.94
CA THR A 274 -22.04 11.71 -3.08
C THR A 274 -23.00 10.74 -3.77
N ILE A 275 -22.48 9.68 -4.39
CA ILE A 275 -23.25 8.63 -5.08
C ILE A 275 -22.67 7.24 -4.79
N ALA A 276 -23.48 6.20 -4.98
CA ALA A 276 -23.04 4.82 -4.79
C ALA A 276 -22.36 4.26 -6.06
N TYR A 277 -21.18 3.67 -5.89
CA TYR A 277 -20.44 3.02 -6.97
C TYR A 277 -20.38 1.51 -6.80
N LYS A 278 -20.31 0.80 -7.92
CA LYS A 278 -20.23 -0.67 -7.97
C LYS A 278 -18.78 -1.14 -7.85
N GLY A 279 -18.54 -2.12 -7.00
CA GLY A 279 -17.24 -2.78 -6.93
C GLY A 279 -16.96 -3.64 -8.17
N LEU A 280 -15.66 -3.87 -8.42
CA LEU A 280 -15.18 -4.78 -9.44
C LEU A 280 -14.28 -5.84 -8.82
N GLY A 281 -14.34 -7.04 -9.36
CA GLY A 281 -13.42 -8.12 -9.03
C GLY A 281 -13.08 -8.97 -10.24
N GLU A 282 -12.08 -9.80 -10.06
CA GLU A 282 -11.67 -10.87 -10.97
C GLU A 282 -11.68 -12.16 -10.17
N PHE A 283 -12.25 -13.22 -10.72
CA PHE A 283 -12.15 -14.54 -10.11
C PHE A 283 -11.71 -15.59 -11.12
N THR A 284 -11.10 -16.65 -10.60
CA THR A 284 -10.73 -17.85 -11.36
C THR A 284 -11.38 -19.06 -10.71
N VAL A 285 -11.82 -20.05 -11.49
CA VAL A 285 -12.37 -21.30 -10.93
C VAL A 285 -11.41 -22.46 -11.15
N TYR A 286 -10.72 -22.85 -10.09
CA TYR A 286 -9.89 -24.05 -10.06
C TYR A 286 -10.73 -25.26 -9.67
N LYS A 287 -11.22 -25.97 -10.69
CA LYS A 287 -12.10 -27.13 -10.53
C LYS A 287 -11.43 -28.30 -9.79
N GLY A 288 -12.15 -28.91 -8.85
CA GLY A 288 -11.69 -30.10 -8.11
C GLY A 288 -12.18 -31.43 -8.68
N GLY A 289 -13.35 -31.45 -9.32
CA GLY A 289 -13.99 -32.67 -9.82
C GLY A 289 -14.50 -32.57 -11.26
N SER A 290 -15.46 -33.43 -11.61
CA SER A 290 -16.12 -33.41 -12.92
C SER A 290 -17.26 -32.39 -13.01
N PHE A 291 -17.74 -31.88 -11.88
CA PHE A 291 -18.83 -30.91 -11.76
C PHE A 291 -18.36 -29.65 -11.04
N TYR A 292 -19.09 -28.55 -11.22
CA TYR A 292 -18.93 -27.32 -10.43
C TYR A 292 -20.01 -27.36 -9.34
N ASP A 293 -19.66 -27.88 -8.17
CA ASP A 293 -20.66 -28.22 -7.15
C ASP A 293 -20.18 -27.99 -5.72
N LYS A 294 -18.89 -27.75 -5.46
CA LYS A 294 -18.34 -27.64 -4.11
C LYS A 294 -17.47 -26.38 -3.95
N PRO A 295 -18.07 -25.18 -4.03
CA PRO A 295 -17.33 -23.93 -4.07
C PRO A 295 -16.68 -23.57 -2.73
N ILE A 296 -15.40 -23.20 -2.80
CA ILE A 296 -14.65 -22.52 -1.74
C ILE A 296 -14.15 -21.20 -2.31
N ILE A 297 -14.75 -20.09 -1.88
CA ILE A 297 -14.35 -18.75 -2.28
C ILE A 297 -13.21 -18.29 -1.37
N VAL A 298 -12.11 -17.84 -1.97
CA VAL A 298 -10.92 -17.34 -1.26
C VAL A 298 -10.73 -15.87 -1.60
N LEU A 299 -10.86 -15.00 -0.60
CA LEU A 299 -10.86 -13.56 -0.78
C LEU A 299 -9.45 -12.99 -0.59
N ASP A 300 -9.06 -12.11 -1.50
CA ASP A 300 -7.89 -11.26 -1.32
C ASP A 300 -8.06 -10.28 -0.14
N GLY A 301 -6.93 -9.76 0.32
CA GLY A 301 -6.82 -8.76 1.35
C GLY A 301 -6.63 -7.34 0.81
N PHE A 302 -5.85 -6.55 1.56
CA PHE A 302 -5.46 -5.22 1.14
C PHE A 302 -4.35 -5.30 0.10
N ASP A 303 -4.61 -4.83 -1.12
CA ASP A 303 -3.65 -4.82 -2.22
C ASP A 303 -3.45 -3.42 -2.83
N PRO A 304 -2.42 -2.66 -2.37
CA PRO A 304 -2.08 -1.36 -2.92
C PRO A 304 -1.29 -1.44 -4.24
N PHE A 305 -1.05 -2.65 -4.75
CA PHE A 305 -0.31 -2.91 -5.99
C PHE A 305 -1.18 -3.58 -7.06
N GLU A 306 -2.50 -3.55 -6.90
CA GLU A 306 -3.47 -4.12 -7.83
C GLU A 306 -3.25 -3.62 -9.27
N GLY A 307 -3.32 -4.53 -10.24
CA GLY A 307 -3.02 -4.25 -11.65
C GLY A 307 -1.53 -4.20 -12.01
N THR A 308 -0.64 -4.58 -11.08
CA THR A 308 0.82 -4.58 -11.26
C THR A 308 1.44 -5.96 -10.95
N ASP A 309 2.67 -6.29 -11.39
CA ASP A 309 3.27 -7.60 -11.05
C ASP A 309 3.58 -7.80 -9.54
N LYS A 310 3.36 -6.78 -8.69
CA LYS A 310 3.44 -6.86 -7.22
C LYS A 310 2.06 -7.05 -6.59
N GLY A 311 1.00 -6.73 -7.33
CA GLY A 311 -0.38 -6.97 -6.89
C GLY A 311 -0.69 -8.44 -6.87
N VAL A 312 -1.81 -8.77 -6.25
CA VAL A 312 -2.28 -10.11 -6.01
C VAL A 312 -3.40 -10.38 -7.01
N ASP A 313 -3.12 -11.19 -8.03
CA ASP A 313 -4.17 -11.70 -8.93
C ASP A 313 -4.76 -13.01 -8.39
N ALA A 314 -5.84 -13.49 -9.01
CA ALA A 314 -6.47 -14.76 -8.64
C ALA A 314 -5.50 -15.96 -8.65
N THR A 315 -4.46 -15.93 -9.48
CA THR A 315 -3.42 -16.97 -9.53
C THR A 315 -2.50 -16.90 -8.32
N LYS A 316 -2.12 -15.70 -7.86
CA LYS A 316 -1.31 -15.49 -6.65
C LYS A 316 -2.07 -15.82 -5.38
N ILE A 317 -3.37 -15.52 -5.31
CA ILE A 317 -4.22 -15.98 -4.20
C ILE A 317 -4.15 -17.52 -4.11
N TYR A 318 -4.35 -18.22 -5.24
CA TYR A 318 -4.28 -19.69 -5.26
C TYR A 318 -2.88 -20.24 -4.92
N SER A 319 -1.83 -19.69 -5.54
CA SER A 319 -0.48 -20.23 -5.47
C SER A 319 0.31 -19.78 -4.24
N GLN A 320 0.00 -18.63 -3.65
CA GLN A 320 0.73 -18.04 -2.51
C GLN A 320 -0.08 -18.10 -1.22
N PHE A 321 -1.34 -17.65 -1.19
CA PHE A 321 -2.08 -17.57 0.08
C PHE A 321 -2.46 -18.95 0.61
N LEU A 322 -2.76 -19.87 -0.30
CA LEU A 322 -3.04 -21.27 0.05
C LEU A 322 -1.77 -22.11 0.18
N SER A 323 -0.59 -21.52 0.06
CA SER A 323 0.69 -22.21 0.18
C SER A 323 1.11 -22.36 1.64
N PHE A 324 1.67 -23.52 1.99
CA PHE A 324 2.18 -23.78 3.33
C PHE A 324 3.43 -24.67 3.28
N ASN A 325 4.05 -24.92 4.44
CA ASN A 325 5.34 -25.63 4.53
C ASN A 325 6.44 -25.01 3.63
N GLY A 326 6.58 -23.69 3.68
CA GLY A 326 7.59 -22.96 2.92
C GLY A 326 7.44 -23.06 1.40
N GLY A 327 6.23 -23.28 0.90
CA GLY A 327 5.95 -23.39 -0.55
C GLY A 327 5.85 -24.82 -1.08
N SER A 328 6.17 -25.82 -0.26
CA SER A 328 6.20 -27.23 -0.68
C SER A 328 4.82 -27.89 -0.69
N SER A 329 3.79 -27.24 -0.16
CA SER A 329 2.42 -27.77 -0.09
C SER A 329 1.40 -26.67 -0.38
N ASN A 330 0.23 -27.04 -0.92
CA ASN A 330 -0.81 -26.08 -1.28
C ASN A 330 -2.21 -26.60 -0.90
N LEU A 331 -2.92 -25.84 -0.05
CA LEU A 331 -4.23 -26.20 0.50
C LEU A 331 -5.28 -26.30 -0.62
N GLY A 332 -5.26 -25.38 -1.58
CA GLY A 332 -6.17 -25.41 -2.73
C GLY A 332 -6.04 -26.70 -3.53
N SER A 333 -4.80 -27.17 -3.74
CA SER A 333 -4.51 -28.42 -4.44
C SER A 333 -4.98 -29.64 -3.64
N ASN A 334 -4.79 -29.64 -2.32
CA ASN A 334 -5.29 -30.70 -1.44
C ASN A 334 -6.82 -30.79 -1.44
N LEU A 335 -7.50 -29.64 -1.40
CA LEU A 335 -8.96 -29.56 -1.42
C LEU A 335 -9.55 -29.93 -2.78
N ARG A 336 -8.89 -29.54 -3.87
CA ARG A 336 -9.25 -30.00 -5.22
C ARG A 336 -9.17 -31.51 -5.37
N ASN A 337 -8.15 -32.16 -4.81
CA ASN A 337 -8.06 -33.62 -4.81
C ASN A 337 -9.20 -34.30 -4.02
N GLN A 338 -9.89 -33.55 -3.15
CA GLN A 338 -11.10 -33.99 -2.45
C GLN A 338 -12.39 -33.58 -3.18
N GLY A 339 -12.27 -32.97 -4.35
CA GLY A 339 -13.38 -32.56 -5.22
C GLY A 339 -13.92 -31.16 -4.97
N PHE A 340 -13.27 -30.31 -4.17
CA PHE A 340 -13.69 -28.91 -3.98
C PHE A 340 -13.23 -28.01 -5.12
N ASP A 341 -14.08 -27.07 -5.51
CA ASP A 341 -13.78 -26.04 -6.50
C ASP A 341 -13.26 -24.79 -5.78
N ILE A 342 -12.02 -24.39 -6.07
CA ILE A 342 -11.40 -23.23 -5.41
C ILE A 342 -11.62 -22.00 -6.28
N ILE A 343 -12.17 -20.96 -5.69
CA ILE A 343 -12.55 -19.72 -6.36
C ILE A 343 -11.83 -18.54 -5.71
N PRO A 344 -10.58 -18.25 -6.08
CA PRO A 344 -9.94 -17.03 -5.67
C PRO A 344 -10.65 -15.81 -6.27
N LEU A 345 -10.98 -14.84 -5.44
CA LEU A 345 -11.60 -13.57 -5.81
C LEU A 345 -10.64 -12.42 -5.46
N ASN A 346 -10.09 -11.81 -6.49
CA ASN A 346 -9.32 -10.57 -6.43
C ASN A 346 -10.25 -9.35 -6.60
N PHE A 347 -9.94 -8.24 -5.94
CA PHE A 347 -10.64 -6.96 -6.08
C PHE A 347 -9.82 -6.03 -6.98
N ILE A 348 -10.35 -5.73 -8.16
CA ILE A 348 -9.59 -5.05 -9.20
C ILE A 348 -9.92 -3.56 -9.31
N ASN A 349 -8.98 -2.79 -9.86
CA ASN A 349 -9.24 -1.40 -10.20
C ASN A 349 -10.25 -1.29 -11.35
N GLY A 350 -10.99 -0.18 -11.39
CA GLY A 350 -11.93 0.10 -12.48
C GLY A 350 -12.31 1.57 -12.54
N GLU A 351 -12.92 1.97 -13.65
CA GLU A 351 -13.41 3.34 -13.86
C GLU A 351 -14.93 3.30 -14.02
N GLN A 352 -15.61 4.22 -13.34
CA GLN A 352 -17.05 4.39 -13.40
C GLN A 352 -17.42 5.38 -14.52
N ASN A 353 -18.69 5.41 -14.92
CA ASN A 353 -19.16 6.24 -16.05
C ASN A 353 -18.89 7.75 -15.89
N ASP A 354 -18.72 8.23 -14.66
CA ASP A 354 -18.41 9.63 -14.34
C ASP A 354 -16.91 9.90 -14.20
N GLY A 355 -16.06 8.91 -14.48
CA GLY A 355 -14.61 8.97 -14.36
C GLY A 355 -14.07 8.64 -12.96
N SER A 356 -14.92 8.29 -12.00
CA SER A 356 -14.48 7.91 -10.65
C SER A 356 -13.74 6.58 -10.66
N ILE A 357 -12.68 6.47 -9.87
CA ILE A 357 -11.82 5.29 -9.83
C ILE A 357 -12.21 4.38 -8.65
N ILE A 358 -12.53 3.13 -8.99
CA ILE A 358 -12.61 2.00 -8.06
C ILE A 358 -11.18 1.52 -7.80
N LYS A 359 -10.82 1.41 -6.52
CA LYS A 359 -9.43 1.23 -6.07
C LYS A 359 -9.09 -0.22 -5.69
N GLY A 360 -9.86 -1.18 -6.19
CA GLY A 360 -9.63 -2.62 -6.01
C GLY A 360 -9.38 -3.02 -4.55
N GLY A 361 -8.26 -3.71 -4.29
CA GLY A 361 -7.79 -4.10 -2.96
C GLY A 361 -7.49 -2.94 -1.98
N THR A 362 -7.69 -1.68 -2.35
CA THR A 362 -7.62 -0.51 -1.44
C THR A 362 -8.93 0.26 -1.35
N ASP A 363 -10.00 -0.26 -1.92
CA ASP A 363 -11.34 0.31 -1.87
C ASP A 363 -12.06 -0.01 -0.54
N TYR A 364 -13.23 0.58 -0.34
CA TYR A 364 -14.14 0.33 0.77
C TYR A 364 -14.43 -1.17 0.93
N ILE A 365 -14.31 -1.67 2.17
CA ILE A 365 -14.62 -3.05 2.53
C ILE A 365 -16.05 -3.39 2.09
N GLU A 366 -16.97 -2.46 2.27
CA GLU A 366 -18.39 -2.59 1.94
C GLU A 366 -18.62 -2.68 0.43
N ARG A 367 -17.86 -1.92 -0.37
CA ARG A 367 -17.93 -1.98 -1.82
C ARG A 367 -17.39 -3.31 -2.35
N ASN A 368 -16.24 -3.74 -1.85
CA ASN A 368 -15.68 -5.05 -2.18
C ASN A 368 -16.59 -6.19 -1.70
N ALA A 369 -17.28 -6.02 -0.58
CA ALA A 369 -18.28 -6.99 -0.13
C ALA A 369 -19.44 -7.16 -1.11
N MET A 370 -19.87 -6.10 -1.81
CA MET A 370 -20.92 -6.24 -2.83
C MET A 370 -20.48 -7.07 -4.03
N VAL A 371 -19.18 -7.15 -4.31
CA VAL A 371 -18.62 -8.05 -5.33
C VAL A 371 -18.76 -9.51 -4.90
N LEU A 372 -18.48 -9.81 -3.63
CA LEU A 372 -18.66 -11.15 -3.07
C LEU A 372 -20.15 -11.55 -3.04
N VAL A 373 -21.05 -10.63 -2.69
CA VAL A 373 -22.50 -10.87 -2.75
C VAL A 373 -22.92 -11.26 -4.16
N GLU A 374 -22.47 -10.52 -5.18
CA GLU A 374 -22.73 -10.84 -6.58
C GLU A 374 -22.19 -12.22 -6.97
N LEU A 375 -20.95 -12.56 -6.55
CA LEU A 375 -20.35 -13.86 -6.83
C LEU A 375 -21.19 -15.00 -6.25
N ILE A 376 -21.60 -14.88 -4.99
CA ILE A 376 -22.41 -15.88 -4.31
C ILE A 376 -23.77 -16.04 -4.99
N GLU A 377 -24.45 -14.94 -5.34
CA GLU A 377 -25.72 -15.00 -6.05
C GLU A 377 -25.58 -15.67 -7.42
N ARG A 378 -24.50 -15.39 -8.17
CA ARG A 378 -24.23 -16.05 -9.45
C ARG A 378 -23.96 -17.55 -9.29
N ILE A 379 -23.19 -17.95 -8.28
CA ILE A 379 -22.97 -19.38 -7.96
C ILE A 379 -24.30 -20.06 -7.63
N ASN A 380 -25.16 -19.42 -6.83
CA ASN A 380 -26.44 -19.99 -6.40
C ASN A 380 -27.51 -20.07 -7.51
N THR A 381 -27.38 -19.28 -8.58
CA THR A 381 -28.41 -19.15 -9.62
C THR A 381 -28.00 -19.65 -11.00
N SER A 382 -26.69 -19.83 -11.25
CA SER A 382 -26.18 -20.28 -12.55
C SER A 382 -26.48 -21.76 -12.81
N SER A 383 -26.83 -22.07 -14.06
CA SER A 383 -27.13 -23.42 -14.53
C SER A 383 -25.93 -24.37 -14.54
N CYS A 384 -24.71 -23.84 -14.59
CA CYS A 384 -23.48 -24.66 -14.59
C CYS A 384 -23.09 -25.14 -13.19
N TRP A 385 -23.58 -24.47 -12.15
CA TRP A 385 -23.41 -24.82 -10.75
C TRP A 385 -24.61 -25.70 -10.35
N SER A 386 -24.75 -26.86 -10.99
CA SER A 386 -25.86 -27.78 -10.72
C SER A 386 -25.63 -28.53 -9.40
N ASN A 387 -26.60 -28.49 -8.48
CA ASN A 387 -26.53 -29.14 -7.15
C ASN A 387 -25.44 -28.59 -6.22
N VAL A 388 -25.26 -27.26 -6.21
CA VAL A 388 -24.31 -26.56 -5.33
C VAL A 388 -24.43 -27.03 -3.88
N GLN A 389 -23.32 -27.55 -3.37
CA GLN A 389 -23.13 -27.81 -1.95
C GLN A 389 -22.87 -26.49 -1.22
N PRO A 390 -23.11 -26.43 0.10
CA PRO A 390 -22.92 -25.20 0.86
C PRO A 390 -21.54 -24.55 0.64
N ILE A 391 -21.58 -23.25 0.35
CA ILE A 391 -20.43 -22.41 0.02
C ILE A 391 -19.54 -22.24 1.24
N LYS A 392 -18.23 -22.25 1.01
CA LYS A 392 -17.22 -21.96 2.04
C LYS A 392 -16.51 -20.68 1.65
N VAL A 393 -16.32 -19.79 2.62
CA VAL A 393 -15.67 -18.49 2.39
C VAL A 393 -14.43 -18.41 3.28
N ILE A 394 -13.28 -18.14 2.67
CA ILE A 394 -12.00 -17.94 3.36
C ILE A 394 -11.54 -16.52 3.06
N GLY A 395 -11.37 -15.68 4.08
CA GLY A 395 -10.86 -14.32 3.92
C GLY A 395 -9.50 -14.12 4.57
N PHE A 396 -8.51 -13.68 3.78
CA PHE A 396 -7.19 -13.31 4.28
C PHE A 396 -7.10 -11.81 4.57
N SER A 397 -6.52 -11.42 5.70
CA SER A 397 -6.34 -10.00 6.06
C SER A 397 -7.66 -9.20 5.92
N MET A 398 -7.69 -8.11 5.16
CA MET A 398 -8.91 -7.35 4.85
C MET A 398 -10.05 -8.21 4.27
N GLY A 399 -9.73 -9.29 3.56
CA GLY A 399 -10.69 -10.24 3.00
C GLY A 399 -11.60 -10.87 4.04
N GLY A 400 -11.15 -11.05 5.29
CA GLY A 400 -12.03 -11.52 6.37
C GLY A 400 -13.08 -10.49 6.77
N LEU A 401 -12.76 -9.19 6.72
CA LEU A 401 -13.75 -8.14 6.95
C LEU A 401 -14.76 -8.08 5.81
N ILE A 402 -14.29 -8.21 4.57
CA ILE A 402 -15.13 -8.26 3.37
C ILE A 402 -16.10 -9.44 3.43
N GLY A 403 -15.59 -10.65 3.72
CA GLY A 403 -16.41 -11.86 3.85
C GLY A 403 -17.46 -11.73 4.95
N ARG A 404 -17.05 -11.23 6.13
CA ARG A 404 -17.97 -11.01 7.25
C ARG A 404 -19.05 -9.99 6.90
N TYR A 405 -18.70 -8.89 6.24
CA TYR A 405 -19.66 -7.87 5.83
C TYR A 405 -20.65 -8.43 4.79
N ALA A 406 -20.15 -9.09 3.75
CA ALA A 406 -20.98 -9.64 2.68
C ALA A 406 -22.00 -10.65 3.21
N LEU A 407 -21.56 -11.63 4.01
CA LEU A 407 -22.44 -12.65 4.58
C LEU A 407 -23.49 -12.01 5.49
N ARG A 408 -23.08 -11.07 6.35
CA ARG A 408 -24.00 -10.33 7.22
C ARG A 408 -25.01 -9.50 6.42
N TYR A 409 -24.56 -8.85 5.35
CA TYR A 409 -25.42 -8.08 4.46
C TYR A 409 -26.49 -8.98 3.83
N MET A 410 -26.10 -10.16 3.34
CA MET A 410 -27.03 -11.12 2.75
C MET A 410 -28.07 -11.61 3.76
N GLU A 411 -27.66 -11.94 4.99
CA GLU A 411 -28.58 -12.28 6.09
C GLU A 411 -29.59 -11.15 6.37
N GLN A 412 -29.11 -9.92 6.51
CA GLN A 412 -29.94 -8.76 6.84
C GLN A 412 -30.93 -8.40 5.73
N ASN A 413 -30.60 -8.73 4.48
CA ASN A 413 -31.42 -8.43 3.31
C ASN A 413 -32.21 -9.65 2.80
N ASN A 414 -32.26 -10.75 3.54
CA ASN A 414 -32.92 -12.00 3.15
C ASN A 414 -32.45 -12.55 1.79
N ILE A 415 -31.17 -12.36 1.46
CA ILE A 415 -30.54 -12.92 0.26
C ILE A 415 -29.91 -14.26 0.67
N PRO A 416 -30.29 -15.41 0.09
CA PRO A 416 -29.70 -16.70 0.44
C PRO A 416 -28.21 -16.73 0.05
N HIS A 417 -27.33 -16.76 1.05
CA HIS A 417 -25.89 -16.91 0.82
C HIS A 417 -25.45 -18.37 0.65
N ASN A 418 -26.23 -19.34 1.15
CA ASN A 418 -25.94 -20.78 1.11
C ASN A 418 -24.54 -21.15 1.63
N ALA A 419 -23.96 -20.34 2.52
CA ALA A 419 -22.64 -20.59 3.10
C ALA A 419 -22.77 -21.29 4.46
N ASP A 420 -21.97 -22.34 4.69
CA ASP A 420 -21.98 -23.11 5.95
C ASP A 420 -20.72 -22.89 6.81
N LEU A 421 -19.67 -22.32 6.22
CA LEU A 421 -18.39 -22.10 6.88
C LEU A 421 -17.76 -20.79 6.39
N PHE A 422 -17.43 -19.94 7.36
CA PHE A 422 -16.60 -18.76 7.16
C PHE A 422 -15.31 -18.91 7.97
N ILE A 423 -14.17 -18.73 7.29
CA ILE A 423 -12.84 -18.76 7.89
C ILE A 423 -12.21 -17.39 7.66
N SER A 424 -11.67 -16.82 8.72
CA SER A 424 -10.83 -15.63 8.64
C SER A 424 -9.40 -15.98 9.06
N ILE A 425 -8.43 -15.46 8.30
CA ILE A 425 -7.00 -15.70 8.51
C ILE A 425 -6.30 -14.34 8.56
N ASP A 426 -5.61 -14.06 9.67
CA ASP A 426 -4.88 -12.81 9.93
C ASP A 426 -5.69 -11.53 9.64
N SER A 427 -7.01 -11.60 9.81
CA SER A 427 -7.89 -10.46 9.57
C SER A 427 -7.99 -9.56 10.80
N PRO A 428 -7.97 -8.23 10.62
CA PRO A 428 -8.11 -7.27 11.73
C PRO A 428 -9.59 -7.17 12.19
N ILE A 429 -10.13 -8.26 12.75
CA ILE A 429 -11.55 -8.42 13.12
C ILE A 429 -11.93 -7.71 14.42
N MET A 430 -10.96 -7.48 15.30
CA MET A 430 -11.16 -6.82 16.59
C MET A 430 -10.60 -5.40 16.54
N ALA A 431 -11.48 -4.41 16.57
CA ALA A 431 -11.17 -3.13 17.22
C ALA A 431 -11.42 -3.34 18.72
N GLN A 432 -10.34 -3.32 19.51
CA GLN A 432 -10.42 -3.20 20.97
C GLN A 432 -10.14 -1.77 21.38
#